data_AF-A0A1V5YC10-F1
#
_entry.id   AF-A0A1V5YC10-F1
#
_cell.length_a   1.000
_cell.length_b   1.000
_cell.length_c   1.000
_cell.angle_alpha   90.00
_cell.angle_beta   90.00
_cell.angle_gamma   90.00
#
_symmetry.space_group_name_H-M   'P 1'
#
loop_
_entity.id
_entity.type
_entity.pdbx_description
1 polymer ?
#
loop_
_entity_poly.entity_id
_entity_poly.type
_entity_poly.pdbx_seq_one_letter_code
_entity_poly.pdbx_strand_id
1 'polypeptide(L)'
;MLVQNRDAVFGRGSISLAGGFSSLSASGWTAKDLLYLDLVDVEAMMLYRCSLTMSKDFLSGSYNAYDAQGRSWSGTLQGSRRAMDQ
;
A
#
# COMPACT_ATOMS: atom_id res chain seq x y z
N MET A 1 -1.71 0.01 -9.91
CA MET A 1 -3.05 -0.59 -9.91
C MET A 1 -3.08 -1.74 -8.93
N LEU A 2 -4.09 -1.76 -8.04
CA LEU A 2 -4.39 -2.89 -7.18
C LEU A 2 -5.62 -3.60 -7.73
N VAL A 3 -5.63 -4.92 -7.64
CA VAL A 3 -6.75 -5.79 -8.01
C VAL A 3 -7.18 -6.53 -6.74
N GLN A 4 -8.49 -6.68 -6.55
CA GLN A 4 -9.06 -7.45 -5.46
C GLN A 4 -9.73 -8.71 -6.01
N ASN A 5 -9.44 -9.86 -5.40
CA ASN A 5 -10.14 -11.11 -5.63
C ASN A 5 -10.49 -11.74 -4.28
N ARG A 6 -11.79 -11.79 -3.97
CA ARG A 6 -12.31 -12.09 -2.62
C ARG A 6 -11.69 -11.13 -1.61
N ASP A 7 -11.05 -11.65 -0.58
CA ASP A 7 -10.33 -10.90 0.44
C ASP A 7 -8.90 -10.53 0.03
N ALA A 8 -8.30 -11.22 -0.94
CA ALA A 8 -6.93 -10.95 -1.37
C ALA A 8 -6.84 -9.69 -2.25
N VAL A 9 -5.82 -8.86 -1.99
CA VAL A 9 -5.50 -7.66 -2.77
C VAL A 9 -4.04 -7.75 -3.22
N PHE A 10 -3.78 -7.51 -4.50
CA PHE A 10 -2.42 -7.53 -5.03
C PHE A 10 -2.28 -6.61 -6.23
N GLY A 11 -1.06 -6.22 -6.55
CA GLY A 11 -0.80 -5.40 -7.73
C GLY A 11 0.59 -4.78 -7.72
N ARG A 12 0.73 -3.75 -8.55
CA ARG A 12 1.97 -2.97 -8.69
C ARG A 12 1.66 -1.50 -8.82
N GLY A 13 2.58 -0.64 -8.40
CA GLY A 13 2.46 0.80 -8.53
C GLY A 13 3.82 1.46 -8.55
N SER A 14 3.84 2.78 -8.42
CA SER A 14 5.06 3.55 -8.25
C SER A 14 4.92 4.45 -7.04
N ILE A 15 6.00 4.64 -6.29
CA ILE A 15 6.09 5.66 -5.25
C ILE A 15 7.03 6.76 -5.71
N SER A 16 6.72 7.99 -5.33
CA SER A 16 7.66 9.10 -5.43
C SER A 16 8.12 9.49 -4.02
N LEU A 17 9.43 9.41 -3.79
CA LEU A 17 10.07 9.71 -2.51
C LEU A 17 11.36 10.46 -2.79
N ALA A 18 11.55 11.60 -2.12
CA ALA A 18 12.76 12.42 -2.25
C ALA A 18 13.16 12.76 -3.70
N GLY A 19 12.18 12.92 -4.60
CA GLY A 19 12.42 13.23 -6.02
C GLY A 19 12.74 12.00 -6.91
N GLY A 20 12.86 10.81 -6.33
CA GLY A 20 12.95 9.55 -7.07
C GLY A 20 11.56 8.96 -7.36
N PHE A 21 11.51 8.08 -8.37
CA PHE A 21 10.37 7.20 -8.62
C PHE A 21 10.85 5.77 -8.55
N SER A 22 10.21 4.94 -7.74
CA SER A 22 10.49 3.50 -7.70
C SER A 22 9.22 2.69 -7.89
N SER A 23 9.38 1.50 -8.49
CA SER A 23 8.28 0.56 -8.70
C SER A 23 8.05 -0.24 -7.43
N LEU A 24 6.80 -0.34 -7.01
CA LEU A 24 6.37 -1.12 -5.86
C LEU A 24 5.55 -2.33 -6.29
N SER A 25 5.80 -3.46 -5.66
CA SER A 25 4.86 -4.57 -5.62
C SER A 25 3.97 -4.45 -4.38
N ALA A 26 2.72 -4.89 -4.48
CA ALA A 26 1.77 -4.81 -3.39
C ALA A 26 1.05 -6.15 -3.19
N SER A 27 0.89 -6.56 -1.94
CA SER A 27 0.10 -7.73 -1.55
C SER A 27 -0.55 -7.47 -0.21
N GLY A 28 -1.77 -7.96 -0.01
CA GLY A 28 -2.54 -7.65 1.17
C GLY A 28 -3.90 -8.33 1.18
N TRP A 29 -4.75 -7.87 2.09
CA TRP A 29 -6.09 -8.42 2.26
C TRP A 29 -7.05 -7.39 2.86
N THR A 30 -8.34 -7.60 2.61
CA THR A 30 -9.42 -6.78 3.16
C THR A 30 -10.20 -7.53 4.25
N ALA A 31 -10.61 -6.82 5.30
CA ALA A 31 -11.64 -7.28 6.22
C ALA A 31 -12.58 -6.14 6.60
N LYS A 32 -13.87 -6.30 6.26
CA LYS A 32 -14.88 -5.24 6.36
C LYS A 32 -14.37 -3.97 5.65
N ASP A 33 -14.24 -2.88 6.41
CA ASP A 33 -13.80 -1.58 5.93
C ASP A 33 -12.30 -1.37 6.14
N LEU A 34 -11.52 -2.43 6.34
CA LEU A 34 -10.06 -2.36 6.52
C LEU A 34 -9.34 -3.02 5.35
N LEU A 35 -8.28 -2.37 4.88
CA LEU A 35 -7.31 -2.88 3.93
C LEU A 35 -5.94 -2.92 4.59
N TYR A 36 -5.38 -4.12 4.70
CA TYR A 36 -4.00 -4.34 5.09
C TYR A 36 -3.17 -4.58 3.84
N LEU A 37 -2.07 -3.86 3.68
CA LEU A 37 -1.28 -3.89 2.46
C LEU A 37 0.21 -3.82 2.79
N ASP A 38 0.96 -4.80 2.29
CA ASP A 38 2.41 -4.75 2.24
C ASP A 38 2.81 -4.19 0.86
N LEU A 39 3.53 -3.08 0.87
CA LEU A 39 4.19 -2.51 -0.31
C LEU A 39 5.68 -2.82 -0.24
N VAL A 40 6.25 -3.39 -1.29
CA VAL A 40 7.65 -3.78 -1.37
C VAL A 40 8.32 -3.06 -2.53
N ASP A 41 9.33 -2.27 -2.22
CA ASP A 41 10.34 -1.82 -3.17
C ASP A 41 11.47 -2.86 -3.17
N VAL A 42 11.53 -3.67 -4.22
CA VAL A 42 12.52 -4.76 -4.31
C VAL A 42 13.91 -4.20 -4.57
N GLU A 43 14.02 -3.10 -5.31
CA GLU A 43 15.31 -2.49 -5.66
C GLU A 43 15.93 -1.79 -4.46
N ALA A 44 15.13 -1.03 -3.71
CA ALA A 44 15.59 -0.35 -2.51
C ALA A 44 15.57 -1.24 -1.24
N MET A 45 15.08 -2.48 -1.34
CA MET A 45 14.83 -3.38 -0.21
C MET A 45 14.03 -2.70 0.92
N MET A 46 12.93 -2.05 0.54
CA MET A 46 12.02 -1.35 1.46
C MET A 46 10.69 -2.10 1.60
N LEU A 47 10.21 -2.23 2.83
CA LEU A 47 8.85 -2.72 3.14
C LEU A 47 8.04 -1.60 3.79
N TYR A 48 6.82 -1.39 3.30
CA TYR A 48 5.82 -0.54 3.93
C TYR A 48 4.61 -1.40 4.28
N ARG A 49 4.33 -1.55 5.59
CA ARG A 49 3.12 -2.21 6.09
C ARG A 49 2.04 -1.18 6.37
N CYS A 50 1.00 -1.18 5.56
CA CYS A 50 -0.09 -0.22 5.63
C CYS A 50 -1.32 -0.83 6.30
N SER A 51 -1.98 -0.03 7.14
CA SER A 51 -3.29 -0.31 7.70
C SER A 51 -4.22 0.84 7.33
N LEU A 52 -5.19 0.57 6.47
CA LEU A 52 -6.04 1.59 5.86
C LEU A 52 -7.51 1.30 6.13
N THR A 53 -8.26 2.35 6.45
CA THR A 53 -9.73 2.33 6.43
C THR A 53 -10.21 2.65 5.02
N MET A 54 -11.14 1.84 4.52
CA MET A 54 -11.79 1.98 3.24
C MET A 54 -13.12 2.71 3.41
N SER A 55 -13.24 3.85 2.76
CA SER A 55 -14.52 4.51 2.49
C SER A 55 -14.92 4.29 1.03
N LYS A 56 -16.03 4.89 0.58
CA LYS A 56 -16.54 4.71 -0.79
C LYS A 56 -15.44 4.96 -1.85
N ASP A 57 -14.84 6.13 -1.81
CA ASP A 57 -13.92 6.62 -2.86
C ASP A 57 -12.50 6.89 -2.33
N PHE A 58 -12.26 6.69 -1.03
CA PHE A 58 -11.00 7.02 -0.38
C PHE A 58 -10.50 5.93 0.56
N LEU A 59 -9.18 5.83 0.64
CA LEU A 59 -8.42 5.07 1.64
C LEU A 59 -7.70 6.07 2.54
N SER A 60 -7.72 5.85 3.85
CA SER A 60 -6.94 6.64 4.80
C SER A 60 -6.43 5.78 5.94
N GLY A 61 -5.23 6.07 6.44
CA GLY A 61 -4.68 5.35 7.57
C GLY A 61 -3.20 5.64 7.76
N SER A 62 -2.46 4.62 8.16
CA SER A 62 -1.04 4.73 8.47
C SER A 62 -0.23 3.60 7.88
N TYR A 63 1.09 3.80 7.87
CA TYR A 63 2.05 2.76 7.54
C TYR A 63 3.18 2.72 8.56
N ASN A 64 3.81 1.54 8.69
CA ASN A 64 5.14 1.38 9.24
C ASN A 64 6.08 0.98 8.11
N ALA A 65 7.20 1.68 7.96
CA ALA A 65 8.23 1.39 6.98
C ALA A 65 9.44 0.74 7.66
N TYR A 66 10.09 -0.14 6.92
CA TYR A 66 11.27 -0.91 7.34
C TYR A 66 12.25 -0.98 6.18
N ASP A 67 13.53 -0.73 6.45
CA ASP A 67 14.60 -0.92 5.49
C ASP A 67 15.51 -2.09 5.84
N ALA A 68 16.40 -2.45 4.90
CA ALA A 68 17.37 -3.52 5.09
C ALA A 68 18.45 -3.21 6.15
N GLN A 69 18.54 -1.97 6.63
CA GLN A 69 19.48 -1.55 7.68
C GLN A 69 18.88 -1.62 9.09
N GLY A 70 17.62 -2.07 9.21
CA GLY A 70 16.90 -2.18 10.48
C GLY A 70 16.32 -0.86 10.98
N ARG A 71 16.31 0.20 10.15
CA ARG A 71 15.63 1.45 10.49
C ARG A 71 14.13 1.29 10.24
N SER A 72 13.34 1.95 11.08
CA SER A 72 11.89 1.98 10.94
C SER A 72 11.33 3.36 11.23
N TRP A 73 10.27 3.72 10.51
CA TRP A 73 9.50 4.92 10.78
C TRP A 73 8.03 4.68 10.46
N SER A 74 7.17 5.59 10.90
CA SER A 74 5.74 5.54 10.59
C SER A 74 5.27 6.84 9.96
N GLY A 75 4.15 6.76 9.28
CA GLY A 75 3.53 7.93 8.66
C GLY A 75 2.07 7.68 8.33
N THR A 76 1.41 8.70 7.80
CA THR A 76 0.05 8.61 7.30
C THR A 76 0.05 8.25 5.81
N LEU A 77 -1.00 7.57 5.37
CA LEU A 77 -1.23 7.25 3.97
C LEU A 77 -2.66 7.60 3.59
N GLN A 78 -2.82 8.18 2.40
CA GLN A 78 -4.12 8.43 1.79
C GLN A 78 -4.10 7.90 0.36
N GLY A 79 -5.23 7.40 -0.10
CA GLY A 79 -5.40 6.90 -1.45
C GLY A 79 -6.79 7.16 -1.97
N SER A 80 -6.93 7.18 -3.29
CA SER A 80 -8.25 7.16 -3.93
C SER A 80 -8.59 5.74 -4.36
N ARG A 81 -9.87 5.41 -4.27
CA ARG A 81 -10.44 4.17 -4.77
C ARG A 81 -11.34 4.52 -5.94
N ARG A 82 -11.19 3.79 -7.04
CA ARG A 82 -12.14 3.82 -8.16
C ARG A 82 -12.74 2.44 -8.27
N ALA A 83 -14.04 2.33 -8.05
CA ALA A 83 -14.77 1.13 -8.47
C ALA A 83 -14.75 1.09 -10.00
N MET A 84 -14.34 -0.03 -10.57
CA MET A 84 -14.66 -0.32 -11.96
C MET A 84 -15.95 -1.13 -11.92
N ASP A 85 -17.03 -0.55 -12.45
CA ASP A 85 -18.24 -1.31 -12.74
C ASP A 85 -17.86 -2.35 -13.80
N GLN A 86 -17.97 -3.64 -13.45
CA GLN A 86 -17.76 -4.77 -14.37
C GLN A 86 -19.02 -5.08 -15.16
#